data_AF-A0A521SS04-F1
#
_entry.id   AF-A0A521SS04-F1
#
_cell.length_a   1.000
_cell.length_b   1.000
_cell.length_c   1.000
_cell.angle_alpha   90.00
_cell.angle_beta   90.00
_cell.angle_gamma   90.00
#
_symmetry.space_group_name_H-M   'P 1'
#
loop_
_entity.id
_entity.type
_entity.pdbx_description
1 polymer ?
#
loop_
_entity_poly.entity_id
_entity_poly.type
_entity_poly.pdbx_seq_one_letter_code
_entity_poly.pdbx_strand_id
1 'polypeptide(L)'
;MIPSLILWFTLLSIQSIQAPAPSLEEQAIESVIRQQLDAFTFNDDEEAYRFASKQVHQKFSQDQYAEMIRADYPQITKSLRASFEKIHLDDAAHAIARVQITGFNHKKVTAEYRMIREEEGWKVDGLAIIPVRASAAPDPPLLQEIQSVIRRQLDAFKKEDYKEAYRFTSTSFQKQFSKDRFETMIRARFPEMARAASTRIGRAFLDNARATVELDVTGLNARIIAVEYRMVFEEEGWKIDALTLLDPLRRF
;
A
#
# COMPACT_ATOMS: atom_id res chain seq x y z
N MET A 1 1.97 -64.07 -1.53
CA MET A 1 1.01 -63.28 -2.33
C MET A 1 0.37 -62.27 -1.38
N ILE A 2 0.50 -60.97 -1.66
CA ILE A 2 0.10 -59.85 -0.79
C ILE A 2 -1.41 -59.61 -0.96
N PRO A 3 -2.20 -59.37 0.12
CA PRO A 3 -3.63 -59.05 -0.02
C PRO A 3 -3.81 -57.56 -0.36
N SER A 4 -4.65 -57.27 -1.36
CA SER A 4 -5.02 -55.93 -1.80
C SER A 4 -5.94 -55.22 -0.80
N LEU A 5 -5.54 -54.02 -0.38
CA LEU A 5 -6.31 -53.10 0.46
C LEU A 5 -7.04 -52.10 -0.45
N ILE A 6 -8.38 -52.13 -0.46
CA ILE A 6 -9.20 -51.18 -1.23
C ILE A 6 -9.38 -49.91 -0.38
N LEU A 7 -8.68 -48.84 -0.76
CA LEU A 7 -8.84 -47.50 -0.20
C LEU A 7 -10.05 -46.80 -0.85
N TRP A 8 -11.05 -46.46 -0.03
CA TRP A 8 -12.16 -45.60 -0.43
C TRP A 8 -11.69 -44.14 -0.38
N PHE A 9 -11.57 -43.49 -1.54
CA PHE A 9 -11.38 -42.04 -1.62
C PHE A 9 -12.74 -41.35 -1.55
N THR A 10 -13.05 -40.73 -0.41
CA THR A 10 -14.13 -39.75 -0.31
C THR A 10 -13.69 -38.46 -1.02
N LEU A 11 -14.31 -38.13 -2.15
CA LEU A 11 -14.14 -36.83 -2.78
C LEU A 11 -14.78 -35.75 -1.90
N LEU A 12 -13.93 -35.00 -1.20
CA LEU A 12 -14.34 -33.75 -0.56
C LEU A 12 -14.39 -32.67 -1.66
N SER A 13 -15.58 -32.34 -2.14
CA SER A 13 -15.77 -31.23 -3.09
C SER A 13 -15.49 -29.90 -2.38
N ILE A 14 -14.37 -29.28 -2.74
CA ILE A 14 -14.08 -27.90 -2.33
C ILE A 14 -15.05 -26.99 -3.11
N GLN A 15 -16.05 -26.43 -2.42
CA GLN A 15 -16.86 -25.37 -3.00
C GLN A 15 -16.05 -24.07 -3.00
N SER A 16 -15.70 -23.59 -4.20
CA SER A 16 -15.11 -22.27 -4.37
C SER A 16 -16.09 -21.21 -3.92
N ILE A 17 -15.74 -20.40 -2.92
CA ILE A 17 -16.50 -19.21 -2.53
C ILE A 17 -16.30 -18.17 -3.64
N GLN A 18 -17.23 -18.13 -4.59
CA GLN A 18 -17.25 -17.10 -5.63
C GLN A 18 -17.79 -15.80 -5.03
N ALA A 19 -17.08 -14.68 -5.23
CA ALA A 19 -17.62 -13.37 -4.86
C ALA A 19 -18.92 -13.08 -5.63
N PRO A 20 -19.91 -12.41 -5.02
CA PRO A 20 -21.15 -12.06 -5.70
C PRO A 20 -20.86 -11.17 -6.92
N ALA A 21 -21.61 -11.39 -8.00
CA ALA A 21 -21.49 -10.61 -9.22
C ALA A 21 -21.92 -9.15 -8.99
N PRO A 22 -21.29 -8.17 -9.68
CA PRO A 22 -21.69 -6.76 -9.57
C PRO A 22 -23.10 -6.53 -10.12
N SER A 23 -23.85 -5.67 -9.45
CA SER A 23 -25.19 -5.20 -9.84
C SER A 23 -25.15 -4.36 -11.11
N LEU A 24 -26.32 -4.12 -11.73
CA LEU A 24 -26.43 -3.30 -12.94
C LEU A 24 -25.96 -1.86 -12.72
N GLU A 25 -26.22 -1.29 -11.53
CA GLU A 25 -25.76 0.06 -11.18
C GLU A 25 -24.23 0.12 -11.05
N GLU A 26 -23.63 -0.88 -10.40
CA GLU A 26 -22.17 -0.98 -10.30
C GLU A 26 -21.52 -1.11 -11.69
N GLN A 27 -22.10 -1.92 -12.58
CA GLN A 27 -21.64 -2.06 -13.96
C GLN A 27 -21.76 -0.75 -14.76
N ALA A 28 -22.84 0.01 -14.59
CA ALA A 28 -23.03 1.30 -15.23
C ALA A 28 -21.98 2.32 -14.76
N ILE A 29 -21.71 2.38 -13.45
CA ILE A 29 -20.67 3.24 -12.87
C ILE A 29 -19.28 2.85 -13.38
N GLU A 30 -18.94 1.55 -13.36
CA GLU A 30 -17.67 1.06 -13.91
C GLU A 30 -17.50 1.48 -15.38
N SER A 31 -18.57 1.34 -16.17
CA SER A 31 -18.57 1.69 -17.59
C SER A 31 -18.28 3.17 -17.82
N VAL A 32 -18.90 4.07 -17.06
CA VAL A 32 -18.65 5.52 -17.14
C VAL A 32 -17.20 5.85 -16.83
N ILE A 33 -16.66 5.30 -15.75
CA ILE A 33 -15.27 5.57 -15.33
C ILE A 33 -14.28 5.02 -16.37
N ARG A 34 -14.51 3.82 -16.90
CA ARG A 34 -13.64 3.24 -17.94
C ARG A 34 -13.63 4.08 -19.21
N GLN A 35 -14.79 4.51 -19.69
CA GLN A 35 -14.89 5.35 -20.88
C GLN A 35 -14.20 6.70 -20.70
N GLN A 36 -14.32 7.32 -19.52
CA GLN A 36 -13.59 8.54 -19.22
C GLN A 36 -12.06 8.33 -19.22
N LEU A 37 -11.57 7.23 -18.62
CA LEU A 37 -10.14 6.89 -18.62
C LEU A 37 -9.60 6.60 -20.03
N ASP A 38 -10.39 5.92 -20.86
CA ASP A 38 -10.05 5.66 -22.26
C ASP A 38 -9.96 6.96 -23.05
N ALA A 39 -10.95 7.85 -22.92
CA ALA A 39 -10.96 9.17 -23.56
C ALA A 39 -9.71 9.98 -23.21
N PHE A 40 -9.37 10.08 -21.92
CA PHE A 40 -8.12 10.71 -21.50
C PHE A 40 -6.87 10.06 -22.12
N THR A 41 -6.81 8.73 -22.16
CA THR A 41 -5.68 7.97 -22.70
C THR A 41 -5.48 8.23 -24.20
N PHE A 42 -6.57 8.47 -24.94
CA PHE A 42 -6.55 8.87 -26.35
C PHE A 42 -6.40 10.39 -26.58
N ASN A 43 -6.23 11.17 -25.51
CA ASN A 43 -6.18 12.65 -25.52
C ASN A 43 -7.48 13.30 -26.04
N ASP A 44 -8.62 12.65 -25.84
CA ASP A 44 -9.94 13.18 -26.14
C ASP A 44 -10.53 13.84 -24.88
N ASP A 45 -10.10 15.07 -24.63
CA ASP A 45 -10.55 15.84 -23.45
C ASP A 45 -12.04 16.18 -23.50
N GLU A 46 -12.59 16.37 -24.70
CA GLU A 46 -14.00 16.69 -24.90
C GLU A 46 -14.84 15.52 -24.43
N GLU A 47 -14.56 14.31 -24.92
CA GLU A 47 -15.28 13.12 -24.52
C GLU A 47 -15.07 12.79 -23.03
N ALA A 48 -13.85 12.93 -22.51
CA ALA A 48 -13.58 12.73 -21.08
C ALA A 48 -14.40 13.68 -20.19
N TYR A 49 -14.53 14.94 -20.62
CA TYR A 49 -15.27 15.98 -19.90
C TYR A 49 -16.79 15.78 -19.95
N ARG A 50 -17.34 15.11 -20.97
CA ARG A 50 -18.77 14.75 -21.04
C ARG A 50 -19.24 13.79 -19.94
N PHE A 51 -18.32 13.01 -19.37
CA PHE A 51 -18.61 12.14 -18.24
C PHE A 51 -18.65 12.86 -16.90
N ALA A 52 -18.21 14.13 -16.83
CA ALA A 52 -18.28 14.93 -15.61
C ALA A 52 -19.70 15.43 -15.32
N SER A 53 -20.00 15.68 -14.03
CA SER A 53 -21.32 16.18 -13.60
C SER A 53 -21.55 17.64 -14.01
N LYS A 54 -22.83 18.06 -13.99
CA LYS A 54 -23.19 19.47 -14.17
C LYS A 54 -22.48 20.39 -13.17
N GLN A 55 -22.24 19.92 -11.94
CA GLN A 55 -21.51 20.69 -10.93
C GLN A 55 -20.04 20.91 -11.32
N VAL A 56 -19.39 19.90 -11.89
CA VAL A 56 -18.01 20.04 -12.41
C VAL A 56 -18.01 21.02 -13.59
N HIS A 57 -19.00 20.93 -14.49
CA HIS A 57 -19.12 21.86 -15.63
C HIS A 57 -19.33 23.32 -15.21
N GLN A 58 -19.99 23.57 -14.09
CA GLN A 58 -20.15 24.92 -13.55
C GLN A 58 -18.85 25.49 -12.96
N LYS A 59 -17.93 24.62 -12.51
CA LYS A 59 -16.71 25.03 -11.79
C LYS A 59 -15.51 25.18 -12.71
N PHE A 60 -15.39 24.34 -13.72
CA PHE A 60 -14.23 24.28 -14.60
C PHE A 60 -14.69 24.33 -16.04
N SER A 61 -14.01 25.09 -16.90
CA SER A 61 -14.08 24.85 -18.35
C SER A 61 -13.40 23.51 -18.71
N GLN A 62 -13.66 22.99 -19.91
CA GLN A 62 -13.02 21.78 -20.42
C GLN A 62 -11.50 21.86 -20.35
N ASP A 63 -10.90 22.94 -20.84
CA ASP A 63 -9.45 23.13 -20.86
C ASP A 63 -8.88 23.13 -19.43
N GLN A 64 -9.50 23.87 -18.51
CA GLN A 64 -9.08 23.91 -17.11
C GLN A 64 -9.17 22.55 -16.42
N TYR A 65 -10.22 21.78 -16.71
CA TYR A 65 -10.40 20.44 -16.17
C TYR A 65 -9.31 19.48 -16.68
N ALA A 66 -9.06 19.50 -17.99
CA ALA A 66 -8.04 18.66 -18.61
C ALA A 66 -6.63 19.03 -18.14
N GLU A 67 -6.30 20.32 -18.06
CA GLU A 67 -5.03 20.80 -17.52
C GLU A 67 -4.82 20.38 -16.06
N MET A 68 -5.83 20.57 -15.21
CA MET A 68 -5.79 20.15 -13.80
C MET A 68 -5.50 18.64 -13.69
N ILE A 69 -6.20 17.81 -14.46
CA ILE A 69 -6.02 16.35 -14.38
C ILE A 69 -4.66 15.92 -14.94
N ARG A 70 -4.17 16.54 -16.01
CA ARG A 70 -2.82 16.25 -16.54
C ARG A 70 -1.71 16.64 -15.59
N ALA A 71 -1.82 17.80 -14.95
CA ALA A 71 -0.81 18.32 -14.05
C ALA A 71 -0.68 17.44 -12.79
N ASP A 72 -1.82 17.10 -12.17
CA ASP A 72 -1.83 16.46 -10.86
C ASP A 72 -1.94 14.93 -10.93
N TYR A 73 -2.47 14.37 -12.03
CA TYR A 73 -2.85 12.95 -12.13
C TYR A 73 -2.38 12.26 -13.43
N PRO A 74 -1.06 12.15 -13.68
CA PRO A 74 -0.53 11.56 -14.92
C PRO A 74 -0.91 10.09 -15.12
N GLN A 75 -1.26 9.35 -14.06
CA GLN A 75 -1.72 7.96 -14.16
C GLN A 75 -3.16 7.84 -14.66
N ILE A 76 -3.97 8.88 -14.47
CA ILE A 76 -5.35 8.94 -14.96
C ILE A 76 -5.35 9.33 -16.43
N THR A 77 -4.50 10.29 -16.82
CA THR A 77 -4.42 10.73 -18.21
C THR A 77 -3.78 9.73 -19.16
N LYS A 78 -2.93 8.83 -18.62
CA LYS A 78 -2.35 7.72 -19.37
C LYS A 78 -2.48 6.45 -18.56
N SER A 79 -3.66 5.82 -18.64
CA SER A 79 -3.94 4.59 -17.91
C SER A 79 -3.64 3.35 -18.76
N LEU A 80 -2.93 2.36 -18.19
CA LEU A 80 -2.72 1.05 -18.80
C LEU A 80 -3.78 0.04 -18.36
N ARG A 81 -4.19 0.14 -17.09
CA ARG A 81 -5.12 -0.80 -16.46
C ARG A 81 -5.85 -0.11 -15.33
N ALA A 82 -7.15 -0.38 -15.24
CA ALA A 82 -8.00 -0.02 -14.12
C ALA A 82 -8.68 -1.26 -13.54
N SER A 83 -8.60 -1.43 -12.22
CA SER A 83 -9.33 -2.44 -11.46
C SER A 83 -10.15 -1.79 -10.36
N PHE A 84 -11.40 -2.22 -10.24
CA PHE A 84 -12.39 -1.65 -9.34
C PHE A 84 -12.45 -2.49 -8.07
N GLU A 85 -12.46 -1.82 -6.92
CA GLU A 85 -12.92 -2.42 -5.68
C GLU A 85 -14.46 -2.52 -5.70
N LYS A 86 -15.05 -3.05 -4.62
CA LYS A 86 -16.51 -3.02 -4.47
C LYS A 86 -16.99 -1.56 -4.46
N ILE A 87 -17.88 -1.22 -5.39
CA ILE A 87 -18.50 0.10 -5.47
C ILE A 87 -19.51 0.24 -4.31
N HIS A 88 -19.46 1.37 -3.63
CA HIS A 88 -20.38 1.67 -2.54
C HIS A 88 -21.47 2.61 -3.05
N LEU A 89 -22.71 2.12 -3.13
CA LEU A 89 -23.88 2.95 -3.36
C LEU A 89 -24.28 3.57 -2.01
N ASP A 90 -24.10 4.88 -1.85
CA ASP A 90 -24.52 5.59 -0.64
C ASP A 90 -26.05 5.71 -0.60
N ASP A 91 -26.65 6.00 -1.76
CA ASP A 91 -28.09 6.04 -1.98
C ASP A 91 -28.43 5.80 -3.48
N ALA A 92 -29.66 6.10 -3.91
CA ALA A 92 -30.11 5.90 -5.29
C ALA A 92 -29.50 6.89 -6.31
N ALA A 93 -28.86 7.96 -5.82
CA ALA A 93 -28.29 9.05 -6.62
C ALA A 93 -26.79 9.25 -6.38
N HIS A 94 -26.19 8.70 -5.33
CA HIS A 94 -24.78 8.87 -5.00
C HIS A 94 -24.06 7.54 -4.84
N ALA A 95 -22.83 7.49 -5.35
CA ALA A 95 -21.95 6.33 -5.17
C ALA A 95 -20.48 6.74 -5.08
N ILE A 96 -19.70 5.88 -4.43
CA ILE A 96 -18.24 5.97 -4.33
C ILE A 96 -17.64 4.75 -5.00
N ALA A 97 -16.78 4.98 -6.00
CA ALA A 97 -16.02 3.93 -6.67
C ALA A 97 -14.52 4.10 -6.40
N ARG A 98 -13.90 3.10 -5.79
CA ARG A 98 -12.44 3.06 -5.62
C ARG A 98 -11.81 2.26 -6.75
N VAL A 99 -10.87 2.89 -7.43
CA VAL A 99 -10.27 2.37 -8.65
C VAL A 99 -8.75 2.40 -8.49
N GLN A 100 -8.14 1.22 -8.55
CA GLN A 100 -6.69 1.10 -8.67
C GLN A 100 -6.32 1.27 -10.13
N ILE A 101 -5.54 2.30 -10.42
CA ILE A 101 -5.13 2.68 -11.77
C ILE A 101 -3.62 2.51 -11.88
N THR A 102 -3.19 1.73 -12.86
CA THR A 102 -1.77 1.63 -13.25
C THR A 102 -1.53 2.53 -14.45
N GLY A 103 -0.70 3.55 -14.30
CA GLY A 103 -0.35 4.46 -15.40
C GLY A 103 0.72 3.88 -16.33
N PHE A 104 0.92 4.49 -17.49
CA PHE A 104 2.00 4.13 -18.44
C PHE A 104 3.41 4.27 -17.86
N ASN A 105 3.57 5.07 -16.80
CA ASN A 105 4.81 5.17 -16.03
C ASN A 105 5.02 4.00 -15.05
N HIS A 106 4.18 2.96 -15.12
CA HIS A 106 4.14 1.80 -14.22
C HIS A 106 3.87 2.11 -12.74
N LYS A 107 3.50 3.36 -12.41
CA LYS A 107 3.07 3.72 -11.05
C LYS A 107 1.60 3.37 -10.86
N LYS A 108 1.28 2.88 -9.67
CA LYS A 108 -0.09 2.60 -9.25
C LYS A 108 -0.60 3.72 -8.34
N VAL A 109 -1.85 4.12 -8.54
CA VAL A 109 -2.58 5.04 -7.65
C VAL A 109 -3.95 4.45 -7.35
N THR A 110 -4.50 4.78 -6.19
CA THR A 110 -5.90 4.50 -5.87
C THR A 110 -6.67 5.81 -5.98
N ALA A 111 -7.61 5.85 -6.92
CA ALA A 111 -8.51 6.97 -7.13
C ALA A 111 -9.87 6.67 -6.51
N GLU A 112 -10.43 7.62 -5.76
CA GLU A 112 -11.80 7.62 -5.31
C GLU A 112 -12.62 8.52 -6.24
N TYR A 113 -13.54 7.90 -6.98
CA TYR A 113 -14.52 8.58 -7.81
C TYR A 113 -15.79 8.77 -7.01
N ARG A 114 -16.23 10.03 -6.90
CA ARG A 114 -17.56 10.38 -6.42
C ARG A 114 -18.49 10.46 -7.62
N MET A 115 -19.52 9.65 -7.61
CA MET A 115 -20.48 9.51 -8.68
C MET A 115 -21.82 10.10 -8.26
N ILE A 116 -22.46 10.79 -9.19
CA ILE A 116 -23.82 11.31 -9.02
C ILE A 116 -24.69 10.85 -10.18
N ARG A 117 -25.96 10.52 -9.90
CA ARG A 117 -26.94 10.14 -10.90
C ARG A 117 -27.67 11.39 -11.38
N GLU A 118 -27.59 11.63 -12.68
CA GLU A 118 -28.34 12.68 -13.38
C GLU A 118 -29.36 12.05 -14.35
N GLU A 119 -30.16 12.88 -15.03
CA GLU A 119 -31.21 12.43 -15.96
C GLU A 119 -30.67 11.51 -17.08
N GLU A 120 -29.43 11.74 -17.52
CA GLU A 120 -28.76 10.96 -18.56
C GLU A 120 -28.03 9.71 -18.03
N GLY A 121 -27.97 9.53 -16.71
CA GLY A 121 -27.25 8.43 -16.05
C GLY A 121 -26.18 8.91 -15.08
N TRP A 122 -25.25 8.01 -14.73
CA TRP A 122 -24.16 8.30 -13.79
C TRP A 122 -23.13 9.25 -14.41
N LYS A 123 -22.67 10.21 -13.60
CA LYS A 123 -21.63 11.19 -13.92
C LYS A 123 -20.59 11.26 -12.81
N VAL A 124 -19.37 11.66 -13.16
CA VAL A 124 -18.27 11.87 -12.23
C VAL A 124 -18.41 13.27 -11.60
N ASP A 125 -18.76 13.30 -10.32
CA ASP A 125 -18.92 14.53 -9.53
C ASP A 125 -17.62 14.95 -8.81
N GLY A 126 -16.68 14.01 -8.67
CA GLY A 126 -15.38 14.32 -8.12
C GLY A 126 -14.41 13.18 -8.24
N LEU A 127 -13.13 13.55 -8.18
CA LEU A 127 -12.01 12.65 -8.24
C LEU A 127 -11.03 13.07 -7.15
N ALA A 128 -10.65 12.12 -6.31
CA ALA A 128 -9.58 12.30 -5.35
C ALA A 128 -8.60 11.13 -5.46
N ILE A 129 -7.30 11.42 -5.55
CA ILE A 129 -6.32 10.37 -5.30
C ILE A 129 -6.31 10.14 -3.80
N ILE A 130 -6.69 8.93 -3.38
CA ILE A 130 -6.44 8.51 -2.02
C ILE A 130 -4.93 8.37 -1.95
N PRO A 131 -4.22 9.18 -1.13
CA PRO A 131 -2.86 8.83 -0.76
C PRO A 131 -2.93 7.40 -0.25
N VAL A 132 -1.90 6.58 -0.42
CA VAL A 132 -1.84 5.31 0.30
C VAL A 132 -1.85 5.66 1.80
N ARG A 133 -3.04 5.79 2.38
CA ARG A 133 -3.28 5.74 3.80
C ARG A 133 -3.00 4.29 4.07
N ALA A 134 -1.83 4.02 4.63
CA ALA A 134 -1.53 2.70 5.10
C ALA A 134 -2.52 2.36 6.23
N SER A 135 -3.64 1.80 5.82
CA SER A 135 -4.74 1.26 6.61
C SER A 135 -5.52 0.28 5.73
N ALA A 136 -4.79 -0.61 5.08
CA ALA A 136 -5.15 -2.02 5.09
C ALA A 136 -3.94 -2.70 5.75
N ALA A 137 -4.18 -3.64 6.65
CA ALA A 137 -3.08 -4.44 7.16
C ALA A 137 -2.26 -4.92 5.94
N PRO A 138 -0.95 -4.70 5.94
CA PRO A 138 -0.12 -5.07 4.80
C PRO A 138 -0.38 -6.51 4.38
N ASP A 139 -0.28 -6.77 3.07
CA ASP A 139 -0.38 -8.13 2.51
C ASP A 139 0.37 -9.07 3.45
N PRO A 140 -0.30 -10.08 4.06
CA PRO A 140 0.32 -10.89 5.09
C PRO A 140 1.70 -11.44 4.71
N PRO A 141 1.97 -11.81 3.42
CA PRO A 141 3.32 -12.14 2.97
C PRO A 141 4.34 -10.99 3.11
N LEU A 142 4.02 -9.77 2.64
CA LEU A 142 4.93 -8.60 2.70
C LEU A 142 5.24 -8.19 4.15
N LEU A 143 4.22 -8.17 5.02
CA LEU A 143 4.44 -7.89 6.43
C LEU A 143 5.32 -8.95 7.10
N GLN A 144 5.08 -10.23 6.78
CA GLN A 144 5.87 -11.33 7.35
C GLN A 144 7.33 -11.25 6.92
N GLU A 145 7.61 -10.85 5.67
CA GLU A 145 8.98 -10.62 5.18
C GLU A 145 9.67 -9.48 5.92
N ILE A 146 8.99 -8.33 6.04
CA ILE A 146 9.48 -7.18 6.81
C ILE A 146 9.77 -7.58 8.26
N GLN A 147 8.81 -8.22 8.93
CA GLN A 147 8.95 -8.71 10.30
C GLN A 147 10.09 -9.73 10.41
N SER A 148 10.31 -10.57 9.40
CA SER A 148 11.42 -11.52 9.35
C SER A 148 12.78 -10.82 9.28
N VAL A 149 12.92 -9.78 8.46
CA VAL A 149 14.15 -8.96 8.40
C VAL A 149 14.43 -8.28 9.73
N ILE A 150 13.41 -7.64 10.32
CA ILE A 150 13.51 -6.98 11.63
C ILE A 150 13.92 -7.98 12.72
N ARG A 151 13.22 -9.12 12.81
CA ARG A 151 13.51 -10.16 13.82
C ARG A 151 14.93 -10.69 13.67
N ARG A 152 15.38 -11.00 12.44
CA ARG A 152 16.74 -11.50 12.19
C ARG A 152 17.81 -10.49 12.57
N GLN A 153 17.61 -9.20 12.30
CA GLN A 153 18.54 -8.17 12.75
C GLN A 153 18.59 -8.07 14.28
N LEU A 154 17.44 -8.05 14.95
CA LEU A 154 17.37 -7.99 16.42
C LEU A 154 18.01 -9.23 17.07
N ASP A 155 17.82 -10.41 16.49
CA ASP A 155 18.47 -11.64 16.96
C ASP A 155 19.98 -11.63 16.71
N ALA A 156 20.45 -10.98 15.64
CA ALA A 156 21.87 -10.74 15.44
C ALA A 156 22.45 -9.79 16.50
N PHE A 157 21.73 -8.72 16.90
CA PHE A 157 22.14 -7.87 18.02
C PHE A 157 22.25 -8.65 19.34
N LYS A 158 21.26 -9.51 19.66
CA LYS A 158 21.30 -10.36 20.86
C LYS A 158 22.51 -11.29 20.90
N LYS A 159 22.97 -11.76 19.73
CA LYS A 159 24.16 -12.61 19.56
C LYS A 159 25.46 -11.81 19.44
N GLU A 160 25.39 -10.48 19.51
CA GLU A 160 26.49 -9.56 19.22
C GLU A 160 27.10 -9.71 17.82
N ASP A 161 26.36 -10.28 16.87
CA ASP A 161 26.77 -10.43 15.48
C ASP A 161 26.40 -9.19 14.67
N TYR A 162 27.16 -8.10 14.88
CA TYR A 162 26.95 -6.85 14.15
C TYR A 162 27.29 -6.96 12.67
N LYS A 163 28.06 -7.97 12.26
CA LYS A 163 28.31 -8.24 10.85
C LYS A 163 27.03 -8.73 10.18
N GLU A 164 26.34 -9.68 10.78
CA GLU A 164 25.05 -10.18 10.29
C GLU A 164 23.96 -9.11 10.38
N ALA A 165 23.86 -8.41 11.52
CA ALA A 165 22.88 -7.33 11.70
C ALA A 165 22.99 -6.24 10.62
N TYR A 166 24.22 -5.91 10.21
CA TYR A 166 24.52 -4.91 9.19
C TYR A 166 24.09 -5.35 7.78
N ARG A 167 24.06 -6.66 7.46
CA ARG A 167 23.60 -7.17 6.15
C ARG A 167 22.11 -6.89 5.87
N PHE A 168 21.32 -6.67 6.92
CA PHE A 168 19.91 -6.30 6.80
C PHE A 168 19.69 -4.81 6.49
N THR A 169 20.75 -3.99 6.48
CA THR A 169 20.66 -2.57 6.12
C THR A 169 20.66 -2.36 4.60
N SER A 170 20.06 -1.26 4.13
CA SER A 170 19.99 -0.91 2.70
C SER A 170 21.35 -0.56 2.10
N THR A 171 21.45 -0.67 0.78
CA THR A 171 22.64 -0.23 0.04
C THR A 171 22.90 1.27 0.24
N SER A 172 21.85 2.10 0.29
CA SER A 172 21.95 3.54 0.61
C SER A 172 22.51 3.79 2.00
N PHE A 173 22.10 3.01 3.00
CA PHE A 173 22.62 3.10 4.36
C PHE A 173 24.09 2.68 4.42
N GLN A 174 24.45 1.56 3.79
CA GLN A 174 25.81 1.03 3.78
C GLN A 174 26.82 1.97 3.11
N LYS A 175 26.39 2.72 2.09
CA LYS A 175 27.20 3.78 1.46
C LYS A 175 27.51 4.95 2.41
N GLN A 176 26.65 5.22 3.39
CA GLN A 176 26.80 6.35 4.31
C GLN A 176 27.48 5.98 5.63
N PHE A 177 27.24 4.76 6.12
CA PHE A 177 27.72 4.29 7.41
C PHE A 177 28.48 2.99 7.24
N SER A 178 29.76 2.95 7.63
CA SER A 178 30.50 1.69 7.70
C SER A 178 29.95 0.76 8.79
N LYS A 179 30.23 -0.55 8.68
CA LYS A 179 29.85 -1.56 9.69
C LYS A 179 30.31 -1.18 11.10
N ASP A 180 31.53 -0.69 11.25
CA ASP A 180 32.10 -0.32 12.56
C ASP A 180 31.44 0.95 13.12
N ARG A 181 31.13 1.93 12.27
CA ARG A 181 30.38 3.13 12.68
C ARG A 181 28.95 2.77 13.09
N PHE A 182 28.31 1.86 12.36
CA PHE A 182 27.00 1.33 12.70
C PHE A 182 27.03 0.65 14.08
N GLU A 183 27.97 -0.26 14.32
CA GLU A 183 28.10 -0.95 15.62
C GLU A 183 28.34 0.05 16.76
N THR A 184 29.28 0.98 16.57
CA THR A 184 29.60 2.00 17.58
C THR A 184 28.36 2.85 17.91
N MET A 185 27.59 3.24 16.90
CA MET A 185 26.38 4.04 17.07
C MET A 185 25.29 3.28 17.81
N ILE A 186 25.03 2.01 17.45
CA ILE A 186 24.01 1.19 18.11
C ILE A 186 24.38 0.97 19.58
N ARG A 187 25.63 0.58 19.87
CA ARG A 187 26.09 0.37 21.25
C ARG A 187 26.03 1.63 22.10
N ALA A 188 26.37 2.79 21.53
CA ALA A 188 26.44 4.05 22.27
C ALA A 188 25.08 4.75 22.43
N ARG A 189 24.21 4.72 21.41
CA ARG A 189 22.97 5.51 21.38
C ARG A 189 21.71 4.70 21.56
N PHE A 190 21.77 3.40 21.30
CA PHE A 190 20.62 2.50 21.40
C PHE A 190 20.99 1.24 22.18
N PRO A 191 21.48 1.36 23.44
CA PRO A 191 21.87 0.20 24.23
C PRO A 191 20.70 -0.77 24.47
N GLU A 192 19.46 -0.29 24.48
CA GLU A 192 18.25 -1.11 24.55
C GLU A 192 18.08 -2.01 23.31
N MET A 193 18.49 -1.56 22.12
CA MET A 193 18.50 -2.34 20.89
C MET A 193 19.66 -3.33 20.85
N ALA A 194 20.84 -2.86 21.26
CA ALA A 194 22.06 -3.68 21.32
C ALA A 194 21.87 -4.92 22.21
N ARG A 195 21.09 -4.78 23.29
CA ARG A 195 20.72 -5.86 24.22
C ARG A 195 19.27 -5.73 24.67
N ALA A 196 18.36 -6.13 23.80
CA ALA A 196 16.93 -6.16 24.10
C ALA A 196 16.57 -7.34 25.00
N ALA A 197 15.86 -7.05 26.10
CA ALA A 197 15.16 -8.06 26.92
C ALA A 197 13.90 -8.55 26.21
N SER A 198 13.14 -7.65 25.60
CA SER A 198 11.95 -7.97 24.80
C SER A 198 11.72 -6.91 23.74
N THR A 199 11.03 -7.30 22.66
CA THR A 199 10.68 -6.43 21.55
C THR A 199 9.24 -6.67 21.13
N ARG A 200 8.49 -5.60 20.90
CA ARG A 200 7.12 -5.65 20.39
C ARG A 200 7.06 -4.85 19.09
N ILE A 201 6.72 -5.54 18.00
CA ILE A 201 6.46 -4.88 16.72
C ILE A 201 5.05 -4.27 16.80
N GLY A 202 4.98 -2.97 16.54
CA GLY A 202 3.77 -2.16 16.60
C GLY A 202 3.15 -1.95 15.22
N ARG A 203 2.72 -0.72 14.95
CA ARG A 203 2.11 -0.36 13.67
C ARG A 203 3.13 -0.45 12.54
N ALA A 204 2.66 -0.89 11.37
CA ALA A 204 3.42 -0.88 10.15
C ALA A 204 2.63 -0.14 9.07
N PHE A 205 3.28 0.81 8.41
CA PHE A 205 2.75 1.50 7.25
C PHE A 205 3.62 1.14 6.05
N LEU A 206 3.05 0.65 4.95
CA LEU A 206 3.85 0.31 3.78
C LEU A 206 3.10 0.40 2.47
N ASP A 207 3.90 0.48 1.41
CA ASP A 207 3.55 0.26 0.02
C ASP A 207 4.48 -0.84 -0.57
N ASN A 208 4.44 -1.04 -1.89
CA ASN A 208 5.20 -2.10 -2.56
C ASN A 208 6.72 -1.91 -2.52
N ALA A 209 7.22 -0.74 -2.16
CA ALA A 209 8.65 -0.39 -2.21
C ALA A 209 9.18 0.19 -0.89
N ARG A 210 8.33 0.65 0.02
CA ARG A 210 8.72 1.31 1.27
C ARG A 210 7.84 0.87 2.42
N ALA A 211 8.42 0.82 3.61
CA ALA A 211 7.71 0.58 4.85
C ALA A 211 8.25 1.46 5.98
N THR A 212 7.39 1.84 6.92
CA THR A 212 7.75 2.27 8.26
C THR A 212 7.16 1.30 9.27
N VAL A 213 7.95 0.89 10.25
CA VAL A 213 7.53 -0.06 11.29
C VAL A 213 7.90 0.50 12.65
N GLU A 214 6.91 0.68 13.51
CA GLU A 214 7.12 1.05 14.90
C GLU A 214 7.51 -0.19 15.73
N LEU A 215 8.46 -0.03 16.64
CA LEU A 215 8.85 -1.05 17.60
C LEU A 215 8.96 -0.44 18.99
N ASP A 216 8.46 -1.16 19.98
CA ASP A 216 8.84 -0.94 21.37
C ASP A 216 9.92 -1.94 21.75
N VAL A 217 11.00 -1.45 22.33
CA VAL A 217 12.14 -2.26 22.76
C VAL A 217 12.39 -2.01 24.23
N THR A 218 12.32 -3.08 25.00
CA THR A 218 12.69 -3.09 26.42
C THR A 218 14.13 -3.56 26.51
N GLY A 219 15.04 -2.69 26.96
CA GLY A 219 16.43 -3.06 27.22
C GLY A 219 16.59 -3.85 28.51
N LEU A 220 17.73 -4.53 28.67
CA LEU A 220 18.10 -5.18 29.94
C LEU A 220 18.23 -4.19 31.12
N ASN A 221 18.34 -2.90 30.84
CA ASN A 221 18.32 -1.81 31.82
C ASN A 221 16.89 -1.41 32.28
N ALA A 222 15.87 -2.18 31.88
CA ALA A 222 14.45 -1.92 32.10
C ALA A 222 13.90 -0.62 31.48
N ARG A 223 14.68 0.07 30.64
CA ARG A 223 14.17 1.19 29.84
C ARG A 223 13.42 0.68 28.62
N ILE A 224 12.30 1.33 28.33
CA ILE A 224 11.52 1.10 27.11
C ILE A 224 11.78 2.28 26.19
N ILE A 225 12.22 1.99 24.97
CA ILE A 225 12.30 2.96 23.89
C ILE A 225 11.33 2.56 22.79
N ALA A 226 10.74 3.57 22.15
CA ALA A 226 9.93 3.37 20.97
C ALA A 226 10.67 3.92 19.76
N VAL A 227 10.89 3.08 18.75
CA VAL A 227 11.64 3.41 17.54
C VAL A 227 10.80 3.17 16.29
N GLU A 228 11.17 3.83 15.20
CA GLU A 228 10.67 3.55 13.86
C GLU A 228 11.80 3.07 12.98
N TYR A 229 11.56 1.94 12.33
CA TYR A 229 12.38 1.46 11.23
C TYR A 229 11.78 1.96 9.93
N ARG A 230 12.58 2.65 9.12
CA ARG A 230 12.25 2.88 7.71
C ARG A 230 12.88 1.76 6.90
N MET A 231 12.12 1.17 6.00
CA MET A 231 12.54 0.06 5.17
C MET A 231 12.27 0.36 3.71
N VAL A 232 13.09 -0.21 2.85
CA VAL A 232 13.01 -0.11 1.40
C VAL A 232 13.13 -1.50 0.80
N PHE A 233 12.35 -1.78 -0.25
CA PHE A 233 12.49 -2.99 -1.04
C PHE A 233 13.61 -2.79 -2.06
N GLU A 234 14.65 -3.64 -2.00
CA GLU A 234 15.71 -3.72 -3.00
C GLU A 234 15.52 -5.00 -3.85
N GLU A 235 16.32 -5.18 -4.90
CA GLU A 235 16.16 -6.25 -5.91
C GLU A 235 15.91 -7.66 -5.33
N GLU A 236 16.46 -7.97 -4.16
CA GLU A 236 16.38 -9.28 -3.51
C GLU A 236 15.58 -9.28 -2.20
N GLY A 237 14.92 -8.17 -1.85
CA GLY A 237 14.03 -8.10 -0.69
C GLY A 237 14.16 -6.84 0.17
N TRP A 238 13.42 -6.85 1.28
CA TRP A 238 13.34 -5.73 2.22
C TRP A 238 14.65 -5.48 2.98
N LYS A 239 15.02 -4.21 3.09
CA LYS A 239 16.19 -3.71 3.82
C LYS A 239 15.82 -2.57 4.75
N ILE A 240 16.56 -2.43 5.85
CA ILE A 240 16.41 -1.34 6.82
C ILE A 240 17.24 -0.15 6.37
N ASP A 241 16.57 0.94 6.04
CA ASP A 241 17.18 2.16 5.50
C ASP A 241 17.46 3.20 6.59
N ALA A 242 16.64 3.25 7.65
CA ALA A 242 16.86 4.16 8.76
C ALA A 242 16.27 3.66 10.07
N LEU A 243 16.83 4.17 11.17
CA LEU A 243 16.35 4.01 12.53
C LEU A 243 16.10 5.40 13.13
N THR A 244 14.89 5.65 13.61
CA THR A 244 14.52 6.89 14.30
C THR A 244 13.98 6.56 15.69
N LEU A 245 14.44 7.27 16.73
CA LEU A 245 13.78 7.26 18.03
C LEU A 245 12.55 8.17 17.92
N LEU A 246 11.36 7.74 18.33
CA LEU A 246 10.25 8.70 18.42
C LEU A 246 9.80 8.97 19.86
N ASP A 247 9.12 10.10 20.03
CA ASP A 247 8.69 10.64 21.32
C ASP A 247 7.85 9.62 22.11
N PRO A 248 8.10 9.38 23.41
CA PRO A 248 7.23 8.53 24.24
C PRO A 248 5.77 8.99 24.36
N LEU A 249 5.45 10.26 24.06
CA LEU A 249 4.13 10.89 24.27
C LEU A 249 3.22 10.95 23.03
N ARG A 250 3.52 10.21 21.96
CA ARG A 250 2.68 10.18 20.75
C ARG A 250 1.27 9.75 21.12
N ARG A 251 0.27 10.58 20.80
CA ARG A 251 -1.14 10.19 20.92
C ARG A 251 -1.45 9.12 19.86
N PHE A 252 -2.07 8.04 20.31
CA PHE A 252 -2.39 6.84 19.53
C PHE A 252 -3.35 7.12 18.38
#